data_AF-A0A1V0AHD5-F1
#
_entry.id   AF-A0A1V0AHD5-F1
#
_cell.length_a   1.000
_cell.length_b   1.000
_cell.length_c   1.000
_cell.angle_alpha   90.00
_cell.angle_beta   90.00
_cell.angle_gamma   90.00
#
_symmetry.space_group_name_H-M   'P 1'
#
loop_
_entity.id
_entity.type
_entity.pdbx_description
1 polymer ?
#
loop_
_entity_poly.entity_id
_entity_poly.type
_entity_poly.pdbx_seq_one_letter_code
_entity_poly.pdbx_strand_id
1 'polypeptide(L)'
;MREKERLGRRLAIVLATGLLATGGLVVALNGPASAAPSNGNYTLVNGGSGLCAAVPGQSTGDGVQLVQSACSGGAGQVFTLTSSGSGYQIKAQHSGKCAGVRDASTSAGKAVEQESCTGAASQTWQLTASGSAYRVVNGNGGKCLNVKDNSTASGAVLQQNSCDSAATKQWTLQPADGGSGPDPTPTPTITPTSGGGDGSGAWPTAKGSVKITDTQQVTNFDGGMKSYYGIGDGGQSESQDPMFEVANGGTIQNVIIDAPAGDGIHCLGSCTIRNVWWNDVGEDAATFLSSSSSATYLVDGGGAKSASDKVFQHNGAGTVTIKNFQVHSAGKLYRACGNCSSSYKRNVVMDGVTARSTKVLAGINTNWGDTARFSRITVYGSAVICEKYKGVPKGSEPTKIGEGADGVNCIYSSSDITYK
;
A
#
# COMPACT_ATOMS: atom_id res chain seq x y z
N MET A 1 71.01 -74.54 32.61
CA MET A 1 71.57 -73.21 32.96
C MET A 1 70.81 -72.16 32.18
N ARG A 2 70.11 -71.23 32.89
CA ARG A 2 69.67 -69.86 32.51
C ARG A 2 68.79 -69.69 31.24
N GLU A 3 67.84 -68.77 31.07
CA GLU A 3 67.06 -67.80 31.86
C GLU A 3 66.15 -67.05 30.83
N LYS A 4 64.99 -66.49 31.26
CA LYS A 4 64.17 -65.39 30.64
C LYS A 4 63.36 -65.70 29.34
N GLU A 5 62.21 -65.11 29.00
CA GLU A 5 61.26 -64.13 29.59
C GLU A 5 59.92 -64.17 28.79
N ARG A 6 58.86 -63.57 29.34
CA ARG A 6 57.45 -63.52 28.83
C ARG A 6 57.20 -62.42 27.79
N LEU A 7 56.21 -62.61 26.90
CA LEU A 7 55.22 -61.59 26.42
C LEU A 7 54.24 -62.28 25.43
N GLY A 8 52.91 -62.18 25.43
CA GLY A 8 51.97 -61.15 25.92
C GLY A 8 51.24 -60.50 24.73
N ARG A 9 50.23 -61.17 24.13
CA ARG A 9 49.39 -60.62 23.04
C ARG A 9 48.52 -59.46 23.55
N ARG A 10 48.62 -58.28 22.94
CA ARG A 10 47.69 -57.15 23.12
C ARG A 10 46.91 -56.85 21.83
N LEU A 11 45.61 -56.65 22.01
CA LEU A 11 44.59 -56.30 21.03
C LEU A 11 44.78 -54.85 20.56
N ALA A 12 44.72 -54.60 19.24
CA ALA A 12 44.78 -53.26 18.67
C ALA A 12 43.37 -52.69 18.50
N ILE A 13 43.12 -51.51 19.08
CA ILE A 13 41.92 -50.69 18.88
C ILE A 13 42.26 -49.66 17.80
N VAL A 14 41.50 -49.64 16.70
CA VAL A 14 41.56 -48.62 15.65
C VAL A 14 40.58 -47.50 16.01
N LEU A 15 41.08 -46.28 16.20
CA LEU A 15 40.29 -45.06 16.31
C LEU A 15 40.05 -44.48 14.91
N ALA A 16 38.79 -44.43 14.47
CA ALA A 16 38.38 -43.72 13.26
C ALA A 16 37.72 -42.39 13.65
N THR A 17 38.38 -41.28 13.34
CA THR A 17 37.82 -39.92 13.42
C THR A 17 37.01 -39.62 12.15
N GLY A 18 35.68 -39.76 12.24
CA GLY A 18 34.75 -39.37 11.18
C GLY A 18 34.23 -37.94 11.38
N LEU A 19 34.62 -37.04 10.50
CA LEU A 19 34.12 -35.66 10.42
C LEU A 19 32.70 -35.69 9.83
N LEU A 20 31.66 -35.45 10.63
CA LEU A 20 30.28 -35.28 10.15
C LEU A 20 30.09 -33.84 9.66
N ALA A 21 30.19 -33.65 8.35
CA ALA A 21 29.73 -32.43 7.69
C ALA A 21 28.20 -32.42 7.68
N THR A 22 27.58 -31.58 8.50
CA THR A 22 26.13 -31.33 8.47
C THR A 22 25.80 -30.49 7.23
N GLY A 23 25.32 -31.16 6.17
CA GLY A 23 24.69 -30.49 5.04
C GLY A 23 23.42 -29.78 5.48
N GLY A 24 23.48 -28.45 5.61
CA GLY A 24 22.30 -27.63 5.84
C GLY A 24 21.37 -27.72 4.65
N LEU A 25 20.19 -28.33 4.84
CA LEU A 25 19.09 -28.28 3.90
C LEU A 25 18.62 -26.83 3.79
N VAL A 26 18.96 -26.17 2.69
CA VAL A 26 18.42 -24.84 2.36
C VAL A 26 16.98 -25.04 1.91
N VAL A 27 16.03 -24.95 2.84
CA VAL A 27 14.60 -24.86 2.49
C VAL A 27 14.38 -23.45 1.96
N ALA A 28 14.32 -23.30 0.64
CA ALA A 28 13.81 -22.09 0.03
C ALA A 28 12.37 -21.90 0.50
N LEU A 29 12.15 -20.95 1.40
CA LEU A 29 10.82 -20.51 1.80
C LEU A 29 10.22 -19.76 0.62
N ASN A 30 9.51 -20.46 -0.26
CA ASN A 30 8.59 -19.81 -1.18
C ASN A 30 7.55 -19.11 -0.30
N GLY A 31 7.60 -17.78 -0.27
CA GLY A 31 6.56 -16.97 0.36
C GLY A 31 5.19 -17.38 -0.18
N PRO A 32 4.10 -17.23 0.60
CA PRO A 32 2.77 -17.59 0.13
C PRO A 32 2.51 -16.85 -1.19
N ALA A 33 2.15 -17.61 -2.23
CA ALA A 33 1.75 -17.06 -3.50
C ALA A 33 0.64 -16.03 -3.25
N SER A 34 0.78 -14.81 -3.79
CA SER A 34 -0.31 -13.83 -3.80
C SER A 34 -1.56 -14.52 -4.35
N ALA A 35 -2.66 -14.49 -3.61
CA ALA A 35 -3.92 -15.03 -4.08
C ALA A 35 -4.25 -14.42 -5.45
N ALA A 36 -4.78 -15.23 -6.38
CA ALA A 36 -5.20 -14.71 -7.67
C ALA A 36 -6.30 -13.65 -7.45
N PRO A 37 -6.26 -12.50 -8.15
CA PRO A 37 -7.30 -11.47 -8.03
C PRO A 37 -8.70 -12.05 -8.29
N SER A 38 -9.68 -11.69 -7.48
CA SER A 38 -11.08 -12.09 -7.74
C SER A 38 -11.60 -11.40 -9.00
N ASN A 39 -12.70 -11.91 -9.58
CA ASN A 39 -13.44 -11.15 -10.58
C ASN A 39 -13.85 -9.79 -10.01
N GLY A 40 -13.84 -8.75 -10.84
CA GLY A 40 -14.10 -7.39 -10.40
C GLY A 40 -13.51 -6.34 -11.33
N ASN A 41 -13.74 -5.08 -11.00
CA ASN A 41 -13.18 -3.96 -11.74
C ASN A 41 -11.82 -3.59 -11.18
N TYR A 42 -10.86 -3.32 -12.05
CA TYR A 42 -9.50 -2.97 -11.67
C TYR A 42 -8.92 -1.89 -12.58
N THR A 43 -8.00 -1.14 -12.04
CA THR A 43 -7.01 -0.38 -12.79
C THR A 43 -5.70 -1.18 -12.83
N LEU A 44 -5.09 -1.32 -14.00
CA LEU A 44 -3.80 -1.99 -14.16
C LEU A 44 -2.67 -0.96 -14.11
N VAL A 45 -1.90 -0.95 -13.02
CA VAL A 45 -0.79 -0.02 -12.79
C VAL A 45 0.53 -0.66 -13.19
N ASN A 46 1.29 -0.01 -14.07
CA ASN A 46 2.59 -0.49 -14.51
C ASN A 46 3.65 -0.30 -13.42
N GLY A 47 4.40 -1.36 -13.11
CA GLY A 47 5.41 -1.34 -12.06
C GLY A 47 6.67 -0.51 -12.36
N GLY A 48 6.94 -0.23 -13.65
CA GLY A 48 8.12 0.56 -14.06
C GLY A 48 7.87 2.06 -14.13
N SER A 49 6.63 2.48 -14.44
CA SER A 49 6.27 3.89 -14.63
C SER A 49 5.30 4.43 -13.57
N GLY A 50 4.58 3.56 -12.86
CA GLY A 50 3.46 3.95 -12.00
C GLY A 50 2.22 4.43 -12.79
N LEU A 51 2.24 4.35 -14.14
CA LEU A 51 1.14 4.75 -15.01
C LEU A 51 0.14 3.61 -15.23
N CYS A 52 -1.08 3.96 -15.58
CA CYS A 52 -2.18 3.02 -15.73
C CYS A 52 -2.38 2.64 -17.20
N ALA A 53 -2.65 1.36 -17.46
CA ALA A 53 -3.16 0.93 -18.76
C ALA A 53 -4.44 1.70 -19.09
N ALA A 54 -4.59 2.11 -20.34
CA ALA A 54 -5.70 2.93 -20.78
C ALA A 54 -6.06 2.63 -22.23
N VAL A 55 -7.35 2.72 -22.54
CA VAL A 55 -7.85 2.88 -23.90
C VAL A 55 -7.77 4.38 -24.25
N PRO A 56 -6.91 4.79 -25.21
CA PRO A 56 -6.76 6.19 -25.62
C PRO A 56 -8.10 6.84 -25.95
N GLY A 57 -8.34 8.02 -25.38
CA GLY A 57 -9.54 8.81 -25.61
C GLY A 57 -10.86 8.13 -25.21
N GLN A 58 -10.80 7.06 -24.39
CA GLN A 58 -11.98 6.25 -24.04
C GLN A 58 -12.74 5.75 -25.27
N SER A 59 -12.01 5.47 -26.37
CA SER A 59 -12.62 4.99 -27.61
C SER A 59 -13.47 3.74 -27.38
N THR A 60 -14.57 3.62 -28.10
CA THR A 60 -15.44 2.42 -28.13
C THR A 60 -15.20 1.57 -29.39
N GLY A 61 -14.28 1.98 -30.27
CA GLY A 61 -13.93 1.26 -31.51
C GLY A 61 -13.01 0.07 -31.29
N ASP A 62 -13.09 -0.94 -32.17
CA ASP A 62 -12.11 -2.04 -32.20
C ASP A 62 -10.77 -1.55 -32.75
N GLY A 63 -9.70 -2.30 -32.51
CA GLY A 63 -8.38 -2.04 -33.10
C GLY A 63 -7.59 -0.92 -32.41
N VAL A 64 -8.14 -0.32 -31.36
CA VAL A 64 -7.48 0.75 -30.61
C VAL A 64 -6.43 0.15 -29.69
N GLN A 65 -5.16 0.41 -29.99
CA GLN A 65 -4.04 -0.04 -29.17
C GLN A 65 -4.08 0.66 -27.81
N LEU A 66 -3.95 -0.13 -26.74
CA LEU A 66 -3.88 0.40 -25.38
C LEU A 66 -2.56 1.17 -25.19
N VAL A 67 -2.58 2.14 -24.30
CA VAL A 67 -1.41 2.92 -23.87
C VAL A 67 -1.26 2.85 -22.36
N GLN A 68 -0.14 3.33 -21.83
CA GLN A 68 -0.08 3.78 -20.45
C GLN A 68 -0.34 5.29 -20.37
N SER A 69 -1.01 5.75 -19.31
CA SER A 69 -1.23 7.17 -19.05
C SER A 69 -1.37 7.42 -17.55
N ALA A 70 -1.32 8.69 -17.14
CA ALA A 70 -1.50 9.06 -15.73
C ALA A 70 -2.78 8.43 -15.17
N CYS A 71 -2.67 7.74 -14.04
CA CYS A 71 -3.79 7.10 -13.38
C CYS A 71 -4.80 8.17 -12.94
N SER A 72 -6.00 8.09 -13.48
CA SER A 72 -7.10 9.04 -13.28
C SER A 72 -8.37 8.36 -12.80
N GLY A 73 -8.47 7.03 -12.91
CA GLY A 73 -9.71 6.29 -12.67
C GLY A 73 -10.78 6.54 -13.74
N GLY A 74 -10.44 7.25 -14.83
CA GLY A 74 -11.35 7.47 -15.96
C GLY A 74 -11.82 6.15 -16.57
N ALA A 75 -12.98 6.15 -17.22
CA ALA A 75 -13.65 4.91 -17.63
C ALA A 75 -12.79 4.08 -18.61
N GLY A 76 -11.94 4.73 -19.41
CA GLY A 76 -10.94 4.08 -20.27
C GLY A 76 -9.76 3.41 -19.55
N GLN A 77 -9.63 3.57 -18.23
CA GLN A 77 -8.59 2.96 -17.38
C GLN A 77 -9.16 1.89 -16.44
N VAL A 78 -10.49 1.72 -16.41
CA VAL A 78 -11.16 0.71 -15.61
C VAL A 78 -11.40 -0.53 -16.47
N PHE A 79 -10.87 -1.66 -16.02
CA PHE A 79 -11.01 -2.95 -16.68
C PHE A 79 -11.69 -3.96 -15.76
N THR A 80 -12.79 -4.52 -16.21
CA THR A 80 -13.46 -5.65 -15.56
C THR A 80 -12.70 -6.94 -15.87
N LEU A 81 -12.15 -7.58 -14.83
CA LEU A 81 -11.63 -8.92 -14.87
C LEU A 81 -12.77 -9.92 -14.72
N THR A 82 -12.92 -10.78 -15.73
CA THR A 82 -13.88 -11.88 -15.73
C THR A 82 -13.12 -13.18 -15.95
N SER A 83 -13.27 -14.15 -15.04
CA SER A 83 -12.64 -15.47 -15.19
C SER A 83 -13.03 -16.09 -16.53
N SER A 84 -12.04 -16.63 -17.24
CA SER A 84 -12.20 -17.30 -18.53
C SER A 84 -11.17 -18.43 -18.64
N GLY A 85 -11.64 -19.67 -18.47
CA GLY A 85 -10.76 -20.84 -18.40
C GLY A 85 -9.75 -20.74 -17.25
N SER A 86 -8.46 -20.88 -17.55
CA SER A 86 -7.35 -20.77 -16.59
C SER A 86 -6.85 -19.34 -16.36
N GLY A 87 -7.49 -18.34 -16.96
CA GLY A 87 -7.11 -16.92 -16.84
C GLY A 87 -8.33 -16.01 -16.79
N TYR A 88 -8.17 -14.79 -17.33
CA TYR A 88 -9.19 -13.74 -17.30
C TYR A 88 -9.37 -13.11 -18.69
N GLN A 89 -10.59 -12.71 -19.00
CA GLN A 89 -10.81 -11.62 -19.94
C GLN A 89 -10.64 -10.29 -19.19
N ILE A 90 -9.87 -9.37 -19.78
CA ILE A 90 -9.66 -8.02 -19.27
C ILE A 90 -10.49 -7.09 -20.14
N LYS A 91 -11.68 -6.72 -19.68
CA LYS A 91 -12.69 -5.99 -20.45
C LYS A 91 -12.69 -4.53 -20.05
N ALA A 92 -12.43 -3.61 -20.98
CA ALA A 92 -12.57 -2.19 -20.73
C ALA A 92 -14.03 -1.88 -20.36
N GLN A 93 -14.25 -1.29 -19.18
CA GLN A 93 -15.58 -1.16 -18.60
C GLN A 93 -16.47 -0.25 -19.47
N HIS A 94 -15.91 0.83 -20.02
CA HIS A 94 -16.65 1.83 -20.79
C HIS A 94 -17.11 1.34 -22.16
N SER A 95 -16.29 0.55 -22.86
CA SER A 95 -16.59 0.06 -24.21
C SER A 95 -17.17 -1.35 -24.22
N GLY A 96 -16.98 -2.10 -23.14
CA GLY A 96 -17.32 -3.50 -23.06
C GLY A 96 -16.44 -4.42 -23.92
N LYS A 97 -15.31 -3.93 -24.43
CA LYS A 97 -14.39 -4.66 -25.31
C LYS A 97 -13.22 -5.27 -24.53
N CYS A 98 -12.68 -6.37 -25.03
CA CYS A 98 -11.61 -7.11 -24.38
C CYS A 98 -10.25 -6.62 -24.87
N ALA A 99 -9.29 -6.51 -23.96
CA ALA A 99 -7.88 -6.38 -24.34
C ALA A 99 -7.42 -7.70 -24.98
N GLY A 100 -7.00 -7.61 -26.23
CA GLY A 100 -6.52 -8.74 -27.01
C GLY A 100 -5.28 -8.41 -27.80
N VAL A 101 -4.53 -9.44 -28.20
CA VAL A 101 -3.38 -9.26 -29.08
C VAL A 101 -3.84 -9.17 -30.52
N ARG A 102 -3.45 -8.10 -31.21
CA ARG A 102 -3.78 -7.85 -32.61
C ARG A 102 -3.51 -9.06 -33.50
N ASP A 103 -4.48 -9.38 -34.35
CA ASP A 103 -4.47 -10.51 -35.30
C ASP A 103 -4.28 -11.89 -34.62
N ALA A 104 -4.57 -12.00 -33.32
CA ALA A 104 -4.24 -13.16 -32.50
C ALA A 104 -2.76 -13.61 -32.61
N SER A 105 -1.86 -12.69 -32.96
CA SER A 105 -0.48 -13.03 -33.25
C SER A 105 0.26 -13.55 -32.02
N THR A 106 1.20 -14.47 -32.20
CA THR A 106 2.10 -14.94 -31.13
C THR A 106 3.46 -14.24 -31.16
N SER A 107 3.75 -13.36 -32.12
CA SER A 107 5.04 -12.65 -32.22
C SER A 107 5.23 -11.58 -31.13
N ALA A 108 6.48 -11.40 -30.68
CA ALA A 108 6.86 -10.31 -29.80
C ALA A 108 6.69 -8.93 -30.48
N GLY A 109 6.39 -7.90 -29.69
CA GLY A 109 6.19 -6.53 -30.16
C GLY A 109 4.80 -6.25 -30.74
N LYS A 110 3.90 -7.24 -30.73
CA LYS A 110 2.54 -7.07 -31.29
C LYS A 110 1.66 -6.28 -30.34
N ALA A 111 0.87 -5.38 -30.92
CA ALA A 111 -0.02 -4.49 -30.20
C ALA A 111 -1.02 -5.27 -29.34
N VAL A 112 -1.27 -4.76 -28.15
CA VAL A 112 -2.46 -5.12 -27.36
C VAL A 112 -3.49 -4.03 -27.58
N GLU A 113 -4.65 -4.41 -28.09
CA GLU A 113 -5.72 -3.52 -28.48
C GLU A 113 -7.04 -3.93 -27.84
N GLN A 114 -8.00 -3.02 -27.79
CA GLN A 114 -9.36 -3.43 -27.49
C GLN A 114 -10.01 -4.00 -28.74
N GLU A 115 -10.68 -5.13 -28.57
CA GLU A 115 -11.43 -5.82 -29.62
C GLU A 115 -12.69 -6.47 -29.04
N SER A 116 -13.65 -6.79 -29.91
CA SER A 116 -14.86 -7.49 -29.53
C SER A 116 -14.52 -8.80 -28.80
N CYS A 117 -15.14 -9.01 -27.64
CA CYS A 117 -14.87 -10.17 -26.79
C CYS A 117 -15.39 -11.47 -27.46
N THR A 118 -14.48 -12.35 -27.84
CA THR A 118 -14.76 -13.67 -28.44
C THR A 118 -14.46 -14.83 -27.49
N GLY A 119 -13.68 -14.58 -26.43
CA GLY A 119 -13.16 -15.63 -25.54
C GLY A 119 -11.96 -16.40 -26.14
N ALA A 120 -11.44 -15.98 -27.29
CA ALA A 120 -10.26 -16.56 -27.91
C ALA A 120 -9.02 -16.45 -26.99
N ALA A 121 -8.07 -17.37 -27.15
CA ALA A 121 -6.84 -17.40 -26.35
C ALA A 121 -6.01 -16.11 -26.47
N SER A 122 -6.14 -15.35 -27.56
CA SER A 122 -5.50 -14.05 -27.74
C SER A 122 -6.08 -12.94 -26.87
N GLN A 123 -7.27 -13.16 -26.28
CA GLN A 123 -7.99 -12.25 -25.39
C GLN A 123 -8.06 -12.74 -23.94
N THR A 124 -7.49 -13.92 -23.65
CA THR A 124 -7.40 -14.45 -22.30
C THR A 124 -6.00 -14.22 -21.75
N TRP A 125 -5.96 -13.85 -20.46
CA TRP A 125 -4.73 -13.47 -19.80
C TRP A 125 -4.59 -14.20 -18.47
N GLN A 126 -3.52 -14.97 -18.29
CA GLN A 126 -3.14 -15.54 -17.00
C GLN A 126 -2.36 -14.51 -16.16
N LEU A 127 -2.66 -14.44 -14.87
CA LEU A 127 -1.94 -13.59 -13.93
C LEU A 127 -0.91 -14.43 -13.18
N THR A 128 0.36 -14.31 -13.58
CA THR A 128 1.47 -15.02 -12.92
C THR A 128 2.12 -14.11 -11.89
N ALA A 129 2.14 -14.52 -10.62
CA ALA A 129 2.73 -13.73 -9.55
C ALA A 129 4.22 -13.38 -9.82
N SER A 130 4.59 -12.15 -9.51
CA SER A 130 5.95 -11.61 -9.61
C SER A 130 6.17 -10.66 -8.43
N GLY A 131 6.54 -11.21 -7.27
CA GLY A 131 6.56 -10.45 -6.02
C GLY A 131 5.15 -10.02 -5.60
N SER A 132 4.96 -8.72 -5.36
CA SER A 132 3.65 -8.11 -5.07
C SER A 132 2.86 -7.69 -6.32
N ALA A 133 3.41 -7.90 -7.52
CA ALA A 133 2.79 -7.60 -8.80
C ALA A 133 2.51 -8.87 -9.61
N TYR A 134 1.95 -8.71 -10.80
CA TYR A 134 1.67 -9.81 -11.73
C TYR A 134 2.36 -9.57 -13.08
N ARG A 135 2.84 -10.65 -13.67
CA ARG A 135 3.01 -10.74 -15.12
C ARG A 135 1.67 -11.13 -15.72
N VAL A 136 1.16 -10.31 -16.63
CA VAL A 136 -0.12 -10.53 -17.33
C VAL A 136 0.19 -11.27 -18.63
N VAL A 137 0.08 -12.59 -18.60
CA VAL A 137 0.54 -13.52 -19.65
C VAL A 137 -0.60 -13.83 -20.61
N ASN A 138 -0.39 -13.69 -21.92
CA ASN A 138 -1.40 -13.99 -22.93
C ASN A 138 -1.56 -15.51 -23.11
N GLY A 139 -2.81 -15.97 -23.16
CA GLY A 139 -3.16 -17.39 -23.27
C GLY A 139 -2.83 -18.06 -24.61
N ASN A 140 -2.60 -17.29 -25.69
CA ASN A 140 -2.29 -17.85 -27.00
C ASN A 140 -0.78 -18.10 -27.21
N GLY A 141 0.06 -17.13 -26.80
CA GLY A 141 1.48 -17.11 -27.13
C GLY A 141 2.43 -17.11 -25.93
N GLY A 142 1.91 -17.13 -24.71
CA GLY A 142 2.68 -17.13 -23.46
C GLY A 142 3.52 -15.87 -23.23
N LYS A 143 3.23 -14.77 -23.94
CA LYS A 143 3.94 -13.49 -23.84
C LYS A 143 3.23 -12.54 -22.90
N CYS A 144 3.98 -11.65 -22.28
CA CYS A 144 3.47 -10.74 -21.26
C CYS A 144 3.06 -9.39 -21.85
N LEU A 145 1.99 -8.82 -21.31
CA LEU A 145 1.64 -7.41 -21.48
C LEU A 145 2.81 -6.54 -21.02
N ASN A 146 3.31 -5.67 -21.88
CA ASN A 146 4.39 -4.75 -21.56
C ASN A 146 4.19 -3.39 -22.22
N VAL A 147 4.85 -2.38 -21.66
CA VAL A 147 5.02 -1.08 -22.32
C VAL A 147 6.14 -1.19 -23.36
N LYS A 148 5.88 -0.74 -24.59
CA LYS A 148 6.87 -0.75 -25.67
C LYS A 148 8.16 -0.02 -25.27
N ASP A 149 9.28 -0.65 -25.61
CA ASP A 149 10.64 -0.14 -25.39
C ASP A 149 10.97 0.22 -23.93
N ASN A 150 10.23 -0.37 -22.96
CA ASN A 150 10.33 -0.05 -21.53
C ASN A 150 10.15 1.45 -21.21
N SER A 151 9.41 2.17 -22.05
CA SER A 151 9.16 3.59 -21.84
C SER A 151 8.38 3.82 -20.55
N THR A 152 8.72 4.89 -19.83
CA THR A 152 7.95 5.40 -18.69
C THR A 152 7.10 6.62 -19.04
N ALA A 153 7.10 7.03 -20.32
CA ALA A 153 6.33 8.18 -20.78
C ALA A 153 4.83 7.88 -20.87
N SER A 154 4.00 8.87 -20.52
CA SER A 154 2.55 8.85 -20.81
C SER A 154 2.32 8.80 -22.32
N GLY A 155 1.35 7.99 -22.76
CA GLY A 155 1.04 7.72 -24.16
C GLY A 155 1.87 6.59 -24.78
N ALA A 156 2.85 6.01 -24.07
CA ALA A 156 3.57 4.86 -24.59
C ALA A 156 2.63 3.67 -24.76
N VAL A 157 2.73 3.01 -25.92
CA VAL A 157 1.81 1.94 -26.32
C VAL A 157 2.09 0.62 -25.61
N LEU A 158 1.04 -0.15 -25.37
CA LEU A 158 1.12 -1.50 -24.84
C LEU A 158 1.23 -2.53 -25.97
N GLN A 159 2.01 -3.57 -25.73
CA GLN A 159 2.26 -4.68 -26.64
C GLN A 159 2.43 -5.97 -25.83
N GLN A 160 2.56 -7.11 -26.51
CA GLN A 160 3.06 -8.33 -25.89
C GLN A 160 4.56 -8.52 -26.17
N ASN A 161 5.33 -9.03 -25.21
CA ASN A 161 6.73 -9.41 -25.40
C ASN A 161 7.18 -10.47 -24.37
N SER A 162 8.48 -10.81 -24.34
CA SER A 162 9.09 -11.69 -23.34
C SER A 162 8.67 -11.33 -21.92
N CYS A 163 8.44 -12.35 -21.10
CA CYS A 163 8.04 -12.24 -19.69
C CYS A 163 9.23 -12.09 -18.73
N ASP A 164 10.25 -11.31 -19.10
CA ASP A 164 11.41 -11.06 -18.25
C ASP A 164 11.07 -10.23 -16.99
N SER A 165 12.08 -9.92 -16.16
CA SER A 165 11.91 -9.29 -14.85
C SER A 165 11.83 -7.76 -14.90
N ALA A 166 11.84 -7.12 -16.08
CA ALA A 166 11.77 -5.67 -16.17
C ALA A 166 10.48 -5.14 -15.53
N ALA A 167 10.59 -4.08 -14.70
CA ALA A 167 9.46 -3.52 -13.95
C ALA A 167 8.31 -3.04 -14.85
N THR A 168 8.62 -2.61 -16.08
CA THR A 168 7.67 -2.20 -17.13
C THR A 168 6.82 -3.35 -17.69
N LYS A 169 7.09 -4.59 -17.27
CA LYS A 169 6.33 -5.81 -17.62
C LYS A 169 5.56 -6.40 -16.44
N GLN A 170 5.63 -5.73 -15.30
CA GLN A 170 4.92 -6.11 -14.08
C GLN A 170 3.77 -5.14 -13.86
N TRP A 171 2.62 -5.68 -13.47
CA TRP A 171 1.39 -4.92 -13.31
C TRP A 171 0.77 -5.21 -11.95
N THR A 172 0.45 -4.15 -11.23
CA THR A 172 -0.38 -4.23 -10.03
C THR A 172 -1.83 -4.01 -10.43
N LEU A 173 -2.73 -4.89 -10.01
CA LEU A 173 -4.17 -4.75 -10.23
C LEU A 173 -4.78 -4.09 -8.99
N GLN A 174 -5.20 -2.83 -9.13
CA GLN A 174 -5.85 -2.06 -8.07
C GLN A 174 -7.37 -2.08 -8.27
N PRO A 175 -8.20 -2.49 -7.29
CA PRO A 175 -9.65 -2.47 -7.43
C PRO A 175 -10.21 -1.09 -7.83
N ALA A 176 -11.23 -1.09 -8.68
CA ALA A 176 -11.90 0.11 -9.20
C ALA A 176 -13.41 0.00 -8.95
N ASP A 177 -13.83 0.25 -7.71
CA ASP A 177 -15.19 -0.04 -7.26
C ASP A 177 -16.21 0.95 -7.89
N GLY A 178 -17.21 0.42 -8.58
CA GLY A 178 -18.10 1.18 -9.48
C GLY A 178 -19.17 2.03 -8.80
N GLY A 179 -19.30 3.28 -9.24
CA GLY A 179 -20.43 4.18 -8.97
C GLY A 179 -20.25 5.54 -9.67
N SER A 180 -20.93 5.72 -10.81
CA SER A 180 -21.20 6.97 -11.57
C SER A 180 -20.24 8.16 -11.37
N GLY A 181 -19.27 8.30 -12.29
CA GLY A 181 -18.57 9.56 -12.50
C GLY A 181 -19.43 10.59 -13.24
N PRO A 182 -19.27 11.90 -12.98
CA PRO A 182 -20.02 12.94 -13.65
C PRO A 182 -19.52 13.15 -15.10
N ASP A 183 -20.47 13.36 -16.01
CA ASP A 183 -20.25 13.87 -17.38
C ASP A 183 -19.69 15.32 -17.34
N PRO A 184 -18.96 15.81 -18.35
CA PRO A 184 -18.12 16.99 -18.22
C PRO A 184 -18.84 18.29 -18.64
N THR A 185 -18.60 19.37 -17.92
CA THR A 185 -18.57 20.73 -18.49
C THR A 185 -17.58 21.59 -17.69
N PRO A 186 -17.02 22.64 -18.33
CA PRO A 186 -15.65 22.69 -18.79
C PRO A 186 -14.61 22.98 -17.68
N THR A 187 -13.43 22.44 -17.91
CA THR A 187 -12.16 22.64 -17.19
C THR A 187 -11.80 24.11 -16.99
N PRO A 188 -11.44 24.56 -15.77
CA PRO A 188 -10.30 25.43 -15.58
C PRO A 188 -9.06 24.53 -15.41
N THR A 189 -8.06 24.81 -16.23
CA THR A 189 -6.75 24.15 -16.24
C THR A 189 -6.18 24.01 -14.83
N ILE A 190 -5.98 22.77 -14.36
CA ILE A 190 -5.16 22.50 -13.18
C ILE A 190 -3.94 21.73 -13.65
N THR A 191 -2.82 22.42 -13.70
CA THR A 191 -1.48 21.82 -13.73
C THR A 191 -1.32 20.98 -12.47
N PRO A 192 -1.04 19.66 -12.55
CA PRO A 192 -0.70 18.90 -11.37
C PRO A 192 0.71 19.30 -10.95
N THR A 193 0.83 20.05 -9.86
CA THR A 193 2.10 20.11 -9.14
C THR A 193 2.32 18.74 -8.53
N SER A 194 3.26 17.99 -9.12
CA SER A 194 3.93 16.85 -8.52
C SER A 194 4.18 17.10 -7.03
N GLY A 195 3.48 16.35 -6.17
CA GLY A 195 3.84 16.16 -4.77
C GLY A 195 4.82 14.99 -4.60
N GLY A 196 5.76 14.82 -5.54
CA GLY A 196 6.90 13.94 -5.39
C GLY A 196 7.96 14.63 -4.54
N GLY A 197 7.81 14.55 -3.22
CA GLY A 197 8.82 14.96 -2.26
C GLY A 197 8.96 13.87 -1.20
N ASP A 198 10.13 13.78 -0.59
CA ASP A 198 10.53 12.98 0.59
C ASP A 198 9.69 13.24 1.86
N GLY A 199 8.43 13.65 1.73
CA GLY A 199 7.61 14.15 2.83
C GLY A 199 8.11 15.49 3.39
N SER A 200 8.97 16.25 2.68
CA SER A 200 9.41 17.60 3.10
C SER A 200 8.84 18.74 2.24
N GLY A 201 7.75 18.48 1.52
CA GLY A 201 7.07 19.46 0.69
C GLY A 201 6.59 20.68 1.47
N ALA A 202 6.39 21.80 0.75
CA ALA A 202 5.83 23.00 1.36
C ALA A 202 4.45 22.69 1.96
N TRP A 203 4.20 23.19 3.17
CA TRP A 203 2.88 23.14 3.77
C TRP A 203 1.91 23.95 2.90
N PRO A 204 0.75 23.42 2.51
CA PRO A 204 -0.13 24.09 1.57
C PRO A 204 -0.85 25.27 2.21
N THR A 205 -1.25 26.22 1.37
CA THR A 205 -2.17 27.31 1.73
C THR A 205 -3.60 26.91 1.38
N ALA A 206 -4.55 27.19 2.29
CA ALA A 206 -5.96 26.92 2.06
C ALA A 206 -6.54 27.77 0.93
N LYS A 207 -7.41 27.17 0.11
CA LYS A 207 -8.12 27.80 -1.01
C LYS A 207 -9.52 28.32 -0.63
N GLY A 208 -9.71 28.60 0.65
CA GLY A 208 -10.99 28.93 1.28
C GLY A 208 -11.20 28.10 2.53
N SER A 209 -12.24 28.42 3.30
CA SER A 209 -12.56 27.73 4.55
C SER A 209 -14.03 27.30 4.61
N VAL A 210 -14.30 26.22 5.32
CA VAL A 210 -15.62 25.62 5.51
C VAL A 210 -15.76 25.30 7.00
N LYS A 211 -16.72 25.94 7.66
CA LYS A 211 -17.11 25.54 9.01
C LYS A 211 -18.04 24.34 8.91
N ILE A 212 -17.71 23.26 9.60
CA ILE A 212 -18.60 22.11 9.80
C ILE A 212 -19.13 22.13 11.24
N THR A 213 -20.40 21.75 11.42
CA THR A 213 -21.06 21.73 12.74
C THR A 213 -21.35 20.32 13.23
N ASP A 214 -21.33 19.35 12.34
CA ASP A 214 -21.68 17.95 12.57
C ASP A 214 -20.79 17.05 11.72
N THR A 215 -20.63 15.78 12.11
CA THR A 215 -19.82 14.80 11.39
C THR A 215 -20.29 14.63 9.94
N GLN A 216 -19.35 14.70 9.00
CA GLN A 216 -19.62 14.58 7.58
C GLN A 216 -19.35 13.15 7.09
N GLN A 217 -20.41 12.48 6.64
CA GLN A 217 -20.31 11.15 6.03
C GLN A 217 -19.81 11.27 4.57
N VAL A 218 -18.72 10.60 4.23
CA VAL A 218 -18.08 10.73 2.92
C VAL A 218 -17.67 9.38 2.32
N THR A 219 -17.66 9.31 0.99
CA THR A 219 -17.15 8.15 0.24
C THR A 219 -16.10 8.53 -0.79
N ASN A 220 -16.30 9.60 -1.57
CA ASN A 220 -15.30 10.11 -2.52
C ASN A 220 -15.23 11.63 -2.41
N PHE A 221 -14.62 12.12 -1.33
CA PHE A 221 -14.62 13.54 -0.99
C PHE A 221 -13.33 14.22 -1.42
N ASP A 222 -13.45 15.26 -2.25
CA ASP A 222 -12.35 16.17 -2.56
C ASP A 222 -12.62 17.53 -1.91
N GLY A 223 -11.78 17.91 -0.96
CA GLY A 223 -11.90 19.19 -0.23
C GLY A 223 -11.45 20.40 -1.02
N GLY A 224 -10.89 20.24 -2.23
CA GLY A 224 -10.41 21.33 -3.07
C GLY A 224 -9.28 22.15 -2.44
N MET A 225 -8.52 21.59 -1.51
CA MET A 225 -7.56 22.24 -0.63
C MET A 225 -8.17 23.38 0.20
N LYS A 226 -9.45 23.31 0.54
CA LYS A 226 -10.07 24.20 1.54
C LYS A 226 -9.72 23.73 2.95
N SER A 227 -9.73 24.66 3.89
CA SER A 227 -9.69 24.31 5.30
C SER A 227 -11.06 24.01 5.87
N TYR A 228 -11.13 22.98 6.70
CA TYR A 228 -12.34 22.53 7.39
C TYR A 228 -12.08 22.64 8.89
N TYR A 229 -13.04 23.17 9.64
CA TYR A 229 -12.92 23.41 11.08
C TYR A 229 -14.30 23.46 11.74
N GLY A 230 -14.37 23.35 13.06
CA GLY A 230 -15.56 23.72 13.83
C GLY A 230 -16.20 22.62 14.66
N ILE A 231 -15.63 21.40 14.70
CA ILE A 231 -16.10 20.32 15.58
C ILE A 231 -15.23 20.22 16.83
N GLY A 232 -15.89 19.97 17.96
CA GLY A 232 -15.25 19.87 19.27
C GLY A 232 -14.90 21.24 19.86
N ASP A 233 -14.25 21.20 21.02
CA ASP A 233 -13.83 22.37 21.79
C ASP A 233 -12.33 22.67 21.67
N GLY A 234 -11.61 21.89 20.85
CA GLY A 234 -10.15 21.95 20.73
C GLY A 234 -9.41 21.25 21.87
N GLY A 235 -10.11 20.55 22.76
CA GLY A 235 -9.53 19.73 23.83
C GLY A 235 -9.13 18.31 23.37
N GLN A 236 -8.61 17.53 24.31
CA GLN A 236 -8.14 16.13 24.13
C GLN A 236 -9.14 15.11 24.68
N SER A 237 -10.44 15.42 24.69
CA SER A 237 -11.46 14.52 25.25
C SER A 237 -11.72 13.34 24.31
N GLU A 238 -11.74 12.11 24.84
CA GLU A 238 -11.97 10.86 24.07
C GLU A 238 -13.40 10.71 23.51
N SER A 239 -14.28 11.69 23.70
CA SER A 239 -15.69 11.66 23.31
C SER A 239 -16.04 12.67 22.22
N GLN A 240 -15.06 13.26 21.55
CA GLN A 240 -15.33 14.23 20.48
C GLN A 240 -15.79 13.51 19.22
N ASP A 241 -16.73 14.12 18.51
CA ASP A 241 -17.18 13.61 17.22
C ASP A 241 -16.07 13.80 16.16
N PRO A 242 -15.92 12.86 15.20
CA PRO A 242 -15.03 13.06 14.07
C PRO A 242 -15.58 14.14 13.14
N MET A 243 -14.69 14.84 12.44
CA MET A 243 -15.06 15.77 11.37
C MET A 243 -15.63 15.03 10.16
N PHE A 244 -15.01 13.91 9.80
CA PHE A 244 -15.38 13.11 8.65
C PHE A 244 -15.42 11.63 8.99
N GLU A 245 -16.45 10.94 8.51
CA GLU A 245 -16.51 9.48 8.49
C GLU A 245 -16.41 8.99 7.05
N VAL A 246 -15.31 8.31 6.74
CA VAL A 246 -15.03 7.73 5.43
C VAL A 246 -15.57 6.31 5.40
N ALA A 247 -16.53 6.07 4.51
CA ALA A 247 -17.09 4.74 4.28
C ALA A 247 -16.01 3.72 3.87
N ASN A 248 -16.28 2.43 4.10
CA ASN A 248 -15.44 1.35 3.60
C ASN A 248 -15.27 1.42 2.07
N GLY A 249 -14.03 1.33 1.59
CA GLY A 249 -13.61 1.58 0.21
C GLY A 249 -13.44 3.05 -0.16
N GLY A 250 -13.80 3.98 0.72
CA GLY A 250 -13.88 5.40 0.41
C GLY A 250 -12.53 6.14 0.38
N THR A 251 -12.50 7.27 -0.31
CA THR A 251 -11.39 8.22 -0.37
C THR A 251 -11.82 9.60 0.14
N ILE A 252 -10.98 10.21 0.96
CA ILE A 252 -10.98 11.63 1.28
C ILE A 252 -9.66 12.24 0.83
N GLN A 253 -9.71 13.37 0.12
CA GLN A 253 -8.51 13.96 -0.45
C GLN A 253 -8.54 15.48 -0.54
N ASN A 254 -7.34 16.08 -0.60
CA ASN A 254 -7.14 17.52 -0.79
C ASN A 254 -7.90 18.35 0.28
N VAL A 255 -7.73 17.97 1.54
CA VAL A 255 -8.41 18.61 2.68
C VAL A 255 -7.34 19.23 3.57
N ILE A 256 -7.56 20.46 4.02
CA ILE A 256 -6.85 21.01 5.18
C ILE A 256 -7.81 20.95 6.37
N ILE A 257 -7.33 20.49 7.52
CA ILE A 257 -8.09 20.43 8.77
C ILE A 257 -7.46 21.43 9.76
N ASP A 258 -8.28 22.36 10.21
CA ASP A 258 -7.95 23.41 11.17
C ASP A 258 -8.70 23.19 12.48
N ALA A 259 -8.14 23.70 13.58
CA ALA A 259 -8.81 23.67 14.88
C ALA A 259 -10.09 24.54 14.90
N PRO A 260 -11.13 24.14 15.66
CA PRO A 260 -11.22 22.88 16.40
C PRO A 260 -11.55 21.72 15.44
N ALA A 261 -10.83 20.61 15.61
CA ALA A 261 -10.77 19.50 14.66
C ALA A 261 -11.41 18.19 15.17
N GLY A 262 -12.10 18.22 16.32
CA GLY A 262 -12.71 17.05 16.94
C GLY A 262 -11.78 15.84 17.01
N ASP A 263 -12.33 14.66 16.71
CA ASP A 263 -11.59 13.40 16.50
C ASP A 263 -11.29 13.16 14.99
N GLY A 264 -10.93 14.23 14.28
CA GLY A 264 -10.34 14.18 12.95
C GLY A 264 -11.16 13.38 11.92
N ILE A 265 -10.53 12.38 11.30
CA ILE A 265 -11.13 11.53 10.27
C ILE A 265 -11.28 10.09 10.77
N HIS A 266 -12.47 9.52 10.68
CA HIS A 266 -12.70 8.11 10.96
C HIS A 266 -12.81 7.30 9.67
N CYS A 267 -12.04 6.22 9.57
CA CYS A 267 -12.21 5.23 8.50
C CYS A 267 -12.98 4.03 9.01
N LEU A 268 -14.24 3.93 8.56
CA LEU A 268 -15.20 2.89 9.00
C LEU A 268 -14.87 1.50 8.41
N GLY A 269 -14.04 1.45 7.38
CA GLY A 269 -13.51 0.25 6.75
C GLY A 269 -12.18 0.55 6.08
N SER A 270 -11.77 -0.25 5.09
CA SER A 270 -10.65 0.12 4.21
C SER A 270 -10.88 1.52 3.66
N CYS A 271 -9.87 2.39 3.63
CA CYS A 271 -10.06 3.78 3.18
C CYS A 271 -8.77 4.35 2.60
N THR A 272 -8.89 5.45 1.86
CA THR A 272 -7.76 6.27 1.43
C THR A 272 -7.91 7.69 1.95
N ILE A 273 -6.85 8.20 2.56
CA ILE A 273 -6.66 9.59 2.99
C ILE A 273 -5.51 10.12 2.14
N ARG A 274 -5.78 10.99 1.16
CA ARG A 274 -4.77 11.46 0.21
C ARG A 274 -4.59 12.97 0.28
N ASN A 275 -3.35 13.42 0.44
CA ASN A 275 -3.04 14.85 0.44
C ASN A 275 -3.92 15.63 1.46
N VAL A 276 -4.03 15.10 2.69
CA VAL A 276 -4.77 15.72 3.79
C VAL A 276 -3.80 16.31 4.81
N TRP A 277 -4.11 17.51 5.28
CA TRP A 277 -3.19 18.34 6.06
C TRP A 277 -3.84 18.84 7.34
N TRP A 278 -3.37 18.38 8.50
CA TRP A 278 -3.83 18.84 9.81
C TRP A 278 -2.90 19.93 10.33
N ASN A 279 -3.39 21.16 10.38
CA ASN A 279 -2.64 22.27 10.97
C ASN A 279 -2.58 22.18 12.49
N ASP A 280 -3.60 21.59 13.10
CA ASP A 280 -3.69 21.31 14.52
C ASP A 280 -4.54 20.05 14.71
N VAL A 281 -3.94 19.03 15.31
CA VAL A 281 -4.62 17.76 15.56
C VAL A 281 -5.44 17.91 16.84
N GLY A 282 -6.73 17.55 16.77
CA GLY A 282 -7.63 17.49 17.91
C GLY A 282 -7.28 16.33 18.84
N GLU A 283 -8.21 15.41 19.07
CA GLU A 283 -7.91 14.17 19.82
C GLU A 283 -6.97 13.28 19.00
N ASP A 284 -7.41 12.86 17.81
CA ASP A 284 -6.60 12.20 16.78
C ASP A 284 -6.76 12.89 15.41
N ALA A 285 -5.78 12.71 14.53
CA ALA A 285 -5.88 13.20 13.15
C ALA A 285 -6.75 12.25 12.31
N ALA A 286 -6.51 10.94 12.48
CA ALA A 286 -7.39 9.92 11.94
C ALA A 286 -7.40 8.63 12.75
N THR A 287 -8.57 7.97 12.77
CA THR A 287 -8.84 6.74 13.50
C THR A 287 -9.33 5.64 12.55
N PHE A 288 -8.68 4.48 12.57
CA PHE A 288 -8.97 3.34 11.69
C PHE A 288 -9.75 2.25 12.43
N LEU A 289 -10.94 1.88 11.94
CA LEU A 289 -11.97 1.20 12.74
C LEU A 289 -12.43 -0.18 12.22
N SER A 290 -12.02 -0.63 11.03
CA SER A 290 -12.51 -1.89 10.47
C SER A 290 -12.22 -3.08 11.39
N SER A 291 -13.18 -3.99 11.56
CA SER A 291 -12.94 -5.26 12.26
C SER A 291 -12.30 -6.32 11.36
N SER A 292 -12.18 -6.07 10.06
CA SER A 292 -11.62 -7.03 9.10
C SER A 292 -10.10 -7.07 9.15
N SER A 293 -9.53 -8.27 9.29
CA SER A 293 -8.08 -8.48 9.22
C SER A 293 -7.49 -8.22 7.82
N SER A 294 -8.33 -8.20 6.78
CA SER A 294 -7.95 -7.84 5.41
C SER A 294 -8.11 -6.35 5.11
N ALA A 295 -8.56 -5.53 6.07
CA ALA A 295 -8.73 -4.11 5.86
C ALA A 295 -7.41 -3.42 5.51
N THR A 296 -7.48 -2.49 4.56
CA THR A 296 -6.33 -1.71 4.11
C THR A 296 -6.66 -0.23 4.19
N TYR A 297 -5.84 0.51 4.91
CA TYR A 297 -5.93 1.96 4.99
C TYR A 297 -4.69 2.56 4.34
N LEU A 298 -4.88 3.52 3.45
CA LEU A 298 -3.80 4.23 2.77
C LEU A 298 -3.83 5.70 3.17
N VAL A 299 -2.76 6.18 3.81
CA VAL A 299 -2.46 7.60 3.95
C VAL A 299 -1.37 7.92 2.94
N ASP A 300 -1.66 8.77 1.96
CA ASP A 300 -0.77 9.06 0.82
C ASP A 300 -0.56 10.56 0.63
N GLY A 301 0.62 11.05 1.00
CA GLY A 301 0.92 12.47 1.07
C GLY A 301 0.24 13.15 2.26
N GLY A 302 0.42 14.46 2.38
CA GLY A 302 -0.16 15.25 3.46
C GLY A 302 0.78 15.46 4.65
N GLY A 303 0.22 15.98 5.73
CA GLY A 303 0.97 16.16 6.97
C GLY A 303 0.14 16.52 8.18
N ALA A 304 0.68 16.33 9.37
CA ALA A 304 0.04 16.69 10.63
C ALA A 304 0.97 17.47 11.56
N LYS A 305 0.39 18.42 12.28
CA LYS A 305 1.03 19.27 13.29
C LYS A 305 0.31 19.15 14.64
N SER A 306 1.06 19.40 15.72
CA SER A 306 0.50 19.69 17.05
C SER A 306 -0.33 18.55 17.66
N ALA A 307 0.02 17.30 17.38
CA ALA A 307 -0.65 16.16 18.02
C ALA A 307 -0.10 15.92 19.42
N SER A 308 -0.90 16.23 20.45
CA SER A 308 -0.46 16.15 21.84
C SER A 308 -0.08 14.72 22.27
N ASP A 309 -0.87 13.70 21.90
CA ASP A 309 -0.52 12.29 22.08
C ASP A 309 -0.23 11.58 20.75
N LYS A 310 -1.23 11.33 19.91
CA LYS A 310 -1.08 10.50 18.71
C LYS A 310 -1.71 11.17 17.49
N VAL A 311 -1.11 10.97 16.32
CA VAL A 311 -1.65 11.45 15.04
C VAL A 311 -2.64 10.43 14.50
N PHE A 312 -2.21 9.17 14.40
CA PHE A 312 -3.02 8.10 13.86
C PHE A 312 -3.28 7.02 14.91
N GLN A 313 -4.56 6.77 15.14
CA GLN A 313 -5.03 5.72 16.03
C GLN A 313 -5.58 4.55 15.23
N HIS A 314 -5.12 3.34 15.56
CA HIS A 314 -5.57 2.12 14.91
C HIS A 314 -6.30 1.24 15.92
N ASN A 315 -7.62 1.39 15.96
CA ASN A 315 -8.52 0.65 16.85
C ASN A 315 -8.98 -0.67 16.24
N GLY A 316 -9.21 -0.69 14.92
CA GLY A 316 -9.60 -1.86 14.13
C GLY A 316 -8.46 -2.84 13.85
N ALA A 317 -8.72 -3.82 12.99
CA ALA A 317 -7.76 -4.72 12.40
C ALA A 317 -7.25 -4.21 11.04
N GLY A 318 -6.26 -4.90 10.50
CA GLY A 318 -5.77 -4.70 9.13
C GLY A 318 -4.42 -4.00 9.08
N THR A 319 -4.17 -3.29 7.98
CA THR A 319 -2.88 -2.66 7.70
C THR A 319 -3.05 -1.20 7.30
N VAL A 320 -2.39 -0.32 8.05
CA VAL A 320 -2.28 1.11 7.71
C VAL A 320 -0.98 1.33 6.95
N THR A 321 -1.05 1.92 5.76
CA THR A 321 0.11 2.29 4.95
C THR A 321 0.22 3.80 4.89
N ILE A 322 1.30 4.37 5.42
CA ILE A 322 1.55 5.82 5.46
C ILE A 322 2.70 6.13 4.50
N LYS A 323 2.41 6.91 3.46
CA LYS A 323 3.36 7.26 2.41
C LYS A 323 3.56 8.74 2.29
N ASN A 324 4.81 9.16 2.06
CA ASN A 324 5.16 10.53 1.66
C ASN A 324 4.58 11.60 2.61
N PHE A 325 4.55 11.31 3.91
CA PHE A 325 3.84 12.10 4.93
C PHE A 325 4.81 12.88 5.80
N GLN A 326 4.43 14.10 6.21
CA GLN A 326 5.18 14.88 7.19
C GLN A 326 4.47 14.96 8.53
N VAL A 327 5.20 14.72 9.61
CA VAL A 327 4.71 14.90 10.98
C VAL A 327 5.59 15.88 11.75
N HIS A 328 4.95 16.85 12.39
CA HIS A 328 5.60 17.93 13.13
C HIS A 328 5.00 18.02 14.54
N SER A 329 5.84 18.03 15.57
CA SER A 329 5.39 18.22 16.97
C SER A 329 4.31 17.22 17.38
N ALA A 330 4.67 15.95 17.47
CA ALA A 330 3.74 14.87 17.82
C ALA A 330 4.30 13.96 18.91
N GLY A 331 3.44 13.45 19.80
CA GLY A 331 3.81 12.36 20.70
C GLY A 331 4.16 11.10 19.92
N LYS A 332 3.20 10.56 19.15
CA LYS A 332 3.37 9.41 18.27
C LYS A 332 2.73 9.66 16.91
N LEU A 333 3.38 9.26 15.82
CA LEU A 333 2.72 9.29 14.51
C LEU A 333 1.63 8.21 14.41
N TYR A 334 1.90 7.01 14.91
CA TYR A 334 0.96 5.89 14.84
C TYR A 334 0.94 5.12 16.15
N ARG A 335 -0.27 4.76 16.61
CA ARG A 335 -0.48 3.86 17.74
C ARG A 335 -1.49 2.78 17.40
N ALA A 336 -1.06 1.52 17.51
CA ALA A 336 -1.96 0.37 17.56
C ALA A 336 -2.66 0.33 18.92
N CYS A 337 -3.99 0.42 18.99
CA CYS A 337 -4.68 0.48 20.28
C CYS A 337 -4.29 -0.66 21.21
N GLY A 338 -3.83 -0.36 22.43
CA GLY A 338 -3.26 -1.34 23.35
C GLY A 338 -4.22 -1.90 24.38
N ASN A 339 -5.36 -1.24 24.62
CA ASN A 339 -6.36 -1.59 25.64
C ASN A 339 -7.80 -1.42 25.11
N CYS A 340 -7.98 -1.53 23.79
CA CYS A 340 -9.30 -1.51 23.18
C CYS A 340 -10.17 -2.68 23.65
N SER A 341 -11.49 -2.51 23.53
CA SER A 341 -12.47 -3.56 23.84
C SER A 341 -12.26 -4.84 23.02
N SER A 342 -11.77 -4.69 21.79
CA SER A 342 -11.34 -5.80 20.93
C SER A 342 -9.84 -5.74 20.70
N SER A 343 -9.20 -6.91 20.78
CA SER A 343 -7.78 -7.09 20.44
C SER A 343 -7.66 -7.60 19.01
N TYR A 344 -6.86 -6.91 18.20
CA TYR A 344 -6.57 -7.29 16.82
C TYR A 344 -5.07 -7.37 16.60
N LYS A 345 -4.68 -8.19 15.64
CA LYS A 345 -3.38 -8.02 14.98
C LYS A 345 -3.47 -6.82 14.04
N ARG A 346 -2.57 -5.86 14.22
CA ARG A 346 -2.50 -4.61 13.47
C ARG A 346 -1.15 -4.43 12.83
N ASN A 347 -1.13 -3.95 11.59
CA ASN A 347 0.12 -3.69 10.91
C ASN A 347 0.20 -2.22 10.47
N VAL A 348 1.42 -1.69 10.45
CA VAL A 348 1.72 -0.39 9.86
C VAL A 348 2.91 -0.51 8.91
N VAL A 349 2.81 0.17 7.77
CA VAL A 349 3.90 0.34 6.80
C VAL A 349 4.11 1.83 6.62
N MET A 350 5.32 2.31 6.90
CA MET A 350 5.69 3.72 6.74
C MET A 350 6.78 3.83 5.68
N ASP A 351 6.53 4.63 4.65
CA ASP A 351 7.44 4.75 3.51
C ASP A 351 7.53 6.19 3.01
N GLY A 352 8.70 6.82 3.14
CA GLY A 352 8.87 8.23 2.78
C GLY A 352 8.29 9.19 3.83
N VAL A 353 8.37 8.86 5.12
CA VAL A 353 7.88 9.72 6.21
C VAL A 353 8.98 10.67 6.67
N THR A 354 8.68 11.96 6.78
CA THR A 354 9.55 12.96 7.42
C THR A 354 8.98 13.36 8.77
N ALA A 355 9.79 13.23 9.83
CA ALA A 355 9.41 13.55 11.19
C ALA A 355 10.26 14.68 11.78
N ARG A 356 9.60 15.64 12.44
CA ARG A 356 10.23 16.78 13.10
C ARG A 356 9.60 16.95 14.48
N SER A 357 10.43 17.00 15.52
CA SER A 357 9.92 17.15 16.90
C SER A 357 8.85 16.11 17.26
N THR A 358 8.98 14.89 16.71
CA THR A 358 8.07 13.77 16.94
C THR A 358 8.76 12.75 17.81
N LYS A 359 8.17 12.37 18.95
CA LYS A 359 8.86 11.50 19.92
C LYS A 359 8.97 10.06 19.41
N VAL A 360 7.89 9.54 18.81
CA VAL A 360 7.80 8.13 18.36
C VAL A 360 7.14 8.05 16.99
N LEU A 361 7.63 7.20 16.08
CA LEU A 361 6.90 6.94 14.83
C LEU A 361 5.80 5.92 15.04
N ALA A 362 6.11 4.68 15.45
CA ALA A 362 5.08 3.66 15.68
C ALA A 362 5.15 3.06 17.09
N GLY A 363 4.00 2.91 17.74
CA GLY A 363 3.83 2.07 18.93
C GLY A 363 2.95 0.84 18.65
N ILE A 364 3.52 -0.37 18.73
CA ILE A 364 2.85 -1.64 18.38
C ILE A 364 2.77 -2.63 19.55
N ASN A 365 1.78 -3.52 19.55
CA ASN A 365 1.59 -4.53 20.59
C ASN A 365 2.09 -5.91 20.12
N THR A 366 3.29 -6.32 20.54
CA THR A 366 3.96 -7.49 19.95
C THR A 366 3.31 -8.81 20.33
N ASN A 367 2.67 -8.89 21.50
CA ASN A 367 1.94 -10.07 21.96
C ASN A 367 0.66 -10.37 21.16
N TRP A 368 0.17 -9.42 20.36
CA TRP A 368 -0.93 -9.63 19.40
C TRP A 368 -0.43 -9.83 17.96
N GLY A 369 0.89 -9.91 17.79
CA GLY A 369 1.52 -10.15 16.50
C GLY A 369 1.59 -8.91 15.61
N ASP A 370 1.44 -7.71 16.17
CA ASP A 370 1.51 -6.46 15.42
C ASP A 370 2.86 -6.32 14.70
N THR A 371 2.86 -5.70 13.51
CA THR A 371 4.11 -5.39 12.79
C THR A 371 4.17 -3.93 12.35
N ALA A 372 5.38 -3.37 12.35
CA ALA A 372 5.70 -2.06 11.83
C ALA A 372 6.89 -2.16 10.88
N ARG A 373 6.70 -1.75 9.63
CA ARG A 373 7.72 -1.74 8.57
C ARG A 373 8.06 -0.31 8.19
N PHE A 374 9.33 -0.01 8.02
CA PHE A 374 9.80 1.34 7.72
C PHE A 374 10.76 1.33 6.54
N SER A 375 10.61 2.30 5.65
CA SER A 375 11.54 2.59 4.57
C SER A 375 11.57 4.09 4.27
N ARG A 376 12.72 4.60 3.82
CA ARG A 376 12.88 6.01 3.40
C ARG A 376 12.38 7.01 4.46
N ILE A 377 12.69 6.77 5.73
CA ILE A 377 12.31 7.64 6.85
C ILE A 377 13.35 8.74 7.01
N THR A 378 12.91 9.98 7.17
CA THR A 378 13.77 11.10 7.55
C THR A 378 13.37 11.62 8.93
N VAL A 379 14.31 11.69 9.85
CA VAL A 379 14.11 12.23 11.20
C VAL A 379 14.99 13.46 11.36
N TYR A 380 14.37 14.61 11.66
CA TYR A 380 15.10 15.80 12.05
C TYR A 380 15.20 15.84 13.58
N GLY A 381 16.42 15.76 14.09
CA GLY A 381 16.68 15.53 15.51
C GLY A 381 16.57 14.06 15.91
N SER A 382 15.84 13.75 16.99
CA SER A 382 15.73 12.40 17.54
C SER A 382 14.28 11.93 17.62
N ALA A 383 14.03 10.68 17.24
CA ALA A 383 12.75 9.99 17.41
C ALA A 383 12.99 8.50 17.64
N VAL A 384 12.16 7.86 18.47
CA VAL A 384 12.08 6.40 18.54
C VAL A 384 11.31 5.90 17.33
N ILE A 385 11.94 5.07 16.50
CA ILE A 385 11.29 4.59 15.26
C ILE A 385 10.14 3.63 15.58
N CYS A 386 10.36 2.70 16.51
CA CYS A 386 9.36 1.68 16.85
C CYS A 386 9.43 1.35 18.34
N GLU A 387 8.35 1.63 19.05
CA GLU A 387 8.12 1.19 20.43
C GLU A 387 7.29 -0.07 20.46
N LYS A 388 7.66 -0.99 21.36
CA LYS A 388 7.01 -2.28 21.57
C LYS A 388 6.28 -2.27 22.90
N TYR A 389 5.03 -2.70 22.86
CA TYR A 389 4.15 -2.78 23.99
C TYR A 389 3.63 -4.20 24.18
N LYS A 390 3.23 -4.51 25.42
CA LYS A 390 2.33 -5.61 25.73
C LYS A 390 0.90 -5.06 25.78
N GLY A 391 0.11 -5.36 24.75
CA GLY A 391 -1.31 -5.08 24.72
C GLY A 391 -2.07 -5.90 25.76
N VAL A 392 -3.15 -5.32 26.29
CA VAL A 392 -3.95 -5.85 27.39
C VAL A 392 -5.44 -5.71 27.10
N PRO A 393 -6.33 -6.47 27.78
CA PRO A 393 -7.76 -6.21 27.72
C PRO A 393 -8.12 -4.80 28.22
N LYS A 394 -9.28 -4.29 27.78
CA LYS A 394 -9.83 -3.00 28.26
C LYS A 394 -9.91 -2.96 29.79
N GLY A 395 -9.55 -1.82 30.37
CA GLY A 395 -9.50 -1.60 31.82
C GLY A 395 -8.12 -1.81 32.45
N SER A 396 -7.12 -2.24 31.68
CA SER A 396 -5.71 -2.25 32.07
C SER A 396 -4.90 -1.32 31.17
N GLU A 397 -3.76 -0.84 31.68
CA GLU A 397 -2.83 -0.04 30.89
C GLU A 397 -1.76 -0.90 30.18
N PRO A 398 -1.54 -0.71 28.87
CA PRO A 398 -0.48 -1.40 28.13
C PRO A 398 0.90 -0.99 28.64
N THR A 399 1.80 -1.95 28.83
CA THR A 399 3.17 -1.68 29.28
C THR A 399 4.14 -1.64 28.11
N LYS A 400 5.05 -0.66 28.11
CA LYS A 400 6.18 -0.63 27.18
C LYS A 400 7.18 -1.72 27.57
N ILE A 401 7.59 -2.52 26.61
CA ILE A 401 8.48 -3.69 26.82
C ILE A 401 9.76 -3.61 26.00
N GLY A 402 9.90 -2.62 25.12
CA GLY A 402 11.14 -2.38 24.38
C GLY A 402 10.97 -1.38 23.24
N GLU A 403 12.04 -1.21 22.49
CA GLU A 403 12.13 -0.31 21.34
C GLU A 403 13.04 -0.93 20.28
N GLY A 404 13.12 -0.29 19.12
CA GLY A 404 14.13 -0.62 18.10
C GLY A 404 13.72 -1.77 17.18
N ALA A 405 14.51 -1.97 16.12
CA ALA A 405 14.35 -3.08 15.20
C ALA A 405 14.60 -4.43 15.88
N ASP A 406 13.82 -5.44 15.50
CA ASP A 406 14.02 -6.84 15.91
C ASP A 406 13.86 -7.84 14.76
N GLY A 407 13.53 -7.35 13.55
CA GLY A 407 13.32 -8.18 12.36
C GLY A 407 12.03 -9.00 12.37
N VAL A 408 11.21 -8.90 13.42
CA VAL A 408 9.97 -9.68 13.58
C VAL A 408 8.75 -8.76 13.67
N ASN A 409 8.72 -7.87 14.67
CA ASN A 409 7.64 -6.92 14.90
C ASN A 409 8.02 -5.53 14.39
N CYS A 410 9.21 -5.05 14.75
CA CYS A 410 9.76 -3.80 14.25
C CYS A 410 10.80 -4.10 13.16
N ILE A 411 10.46 -3.79 11.91
CA ILE A 411 11.16 -4.29 10.74
C ILE A 411 11.74 -3.11 9.95
N TYR A 412 13.02 -2.84 10.17
CA TYR A 412 13.82 -1.86 9.45
C TYR A 412 15.31 -2.08 9.71
N SER A 413 16.13 -1.47 8.87
CA SER A 413 17.58 -1.39 8.98
C SER A 413 18.02 0.06 9.21
N SER A 414 19.30 0.28 9.53
CA SER A 414 19.84 1.64 9.61
C SER A 414 19.74 2.39 8.28
N SER A 415 19.85 1.71 7.13
CA SER A 415 19.70 2.32 5.81
C SER A 415 18.28 2.81 5.48
N ASP A 416 17.28 2.36 6.23
CA ASP A 416 15.90 2.83 6.07
C ASP A 416 15.65 4.19 6.74
N ILE A 417 16.58 4.64 7.60
CA ILE A 417 16.43 5.83 8.42
C ILE A 417 17.56 6.82 8.14
N THR A 418 17.18 8.05 7.76
CA THR A 418 18.09 9.18 7.60
C THR A 418 17.85 10.17 8.75
N TYR A 419 18.88 10.39 9.57
CA TYR A 419 18.84 11.45 10.60
C TYR A 419 19.45 12.74 10.04
N LYS A 420 18.81 13.88 10.32
CA LYS A 420 19.20 15.22 9.86
C LYS A 420 19.24 16.23 11.00
#